data_AF-A0A439RHS3-F1
#
_entry.id   AF-A0A439RHS3-F1
#
_cell.length_a   1.000
_cell.length_b   1.000
_cell.length_c   1.000
_cell.angle_alpha   90.00
_cell.angle_beta   90.00
_cell.angle_gamma   90.00
#
_symmetry.space_group_name_H-M   'P 1'
#
loop_
_entity.id
_entity.type
_entity.pdbx_description
1 polymer ?
#
loop_
_entity_poly.entity_id
_entity_poly.type
_entity_poly.pdbx_seq_one_letter_code
_entity_poly.pdbx_strand_id
1 'polypeptide(L)' 'MADRTATGPKDAGSFAERAIADSRATMPPHLFDATMELYEQGRIEPRLVNGEYGWGLVGQGGMNG' A
#
# COMPACT_ATOMS: atom_id res chain seq x y z
N MET A 1 -5.91 -33.09 4.43
CA MET A 1 -5.53 -32.01 3.51
C MET A 1 -6.78 -31.19 3.24
N ALA A 2 -7.03 -30.14 4.03
CA ALA A 2 -8.12 -29.18 3.83
C ALA A 2 -7.51 -27.97 3.12
N ASP A 3 -7.87 -27.73 1.87
CA ASP A 3 -9.03 -26.95 1.41
C ASP A 3 -8.74 -25.43 1.36
N ARG A 4 -8.56 -25.01 0.11
CA ARG A 4 -8.75 -23.72 -0.55
C ARG A 4 -9.40 -22.62 0.32
N THR A 5 -8.94 -21.37 0.13
CA THR A 5 -9.55 -20.10 0.57
C THR A 5 -9.22 -19.61 1.99
N ALA A 6 -8.03 -19.05 2.17
CA ALA A 6 -7.76 -18.17 3.31
C ALA A 6 -6.87 -16.98 2.94
N THR A 7 -7.03 -16.38 1.76
CA THR A 7 -6.63 -14.98 1.53
C THR A 7 -7.80 -14.07 1.93
N GLY A 8 -8.24 -14.21 3.19
CA GLY A 8 -9.08 -13.21 3.86
C GLY A 8 -8.18 -12.14 4.48
N PRO A 9 -8.75 -11.05 5.06
CA PRO A 9 -8.12 -9.74 5.33
C PRO A 9 -6.92 -9.67 6.30
N LYS A 10 -6.18 -10.77 6.52
CA LYS A 10 -4.97 -10.86 7.33
C LYS A 10 -3.75 -10.18 6.70
N ASP A 11 -3.81 -9.81 5.43
CA ASP A 11 -2.66 -9.28 4.71
C ASP A 11 -2.62 -7.76 4.58
N ALA A 12 -3.67 -6.99 4.91
CA ALA A 12 -3.62 -5.53 4.70
C ALA A 12 -2.51 -4.84 5.53
N GLY A 13 -2.34 -5.23 6.79
CA GLY A 13 -1.25 -4.74 7.65
C GLY A 13 0.12 -5.23 7.17
N SER A 14 0.25 -6.55 6.98
CA SER A 14 1.48 -7.19 6.49
C SER A 14 1.93 -6.69 5.11
N PHE A 15 0.97 -6.26 4.28
CA PHE A 15 1.18 -5.74 2.94
C PHE A 15 1.67 -4.28 2.98
N ALA A 16 1.05 -3.44 3.80
CA ALA A 16 1.52 -2.08 4.04
C ALA A 16 2.95 -2.08 4.60
N GLU A 17 3.23 -2.94 5.58
CA GLU A 17 4.58 -3.09 6.14
C GLU A 17 5.61 -3.50 5.09
N ARG A 18 5.26 -4.42 4.17
CA ARG A 18 6.13 -4.80 3.05
C ARG A 18 6.37 -3.63 2.09
N ALA A 19 5.32 -2.92 1.71
CA ALA A 19 5.42 -1.78 0.80
C ALA A 19 6.26 -0.64 1.40
N ILE A 20 6.13 -0.39 2.70
CA ILE A 20 6.94 0.58 3.45
C ILE A 20 8.40 0.15 3.50
N ALA A 21 8.67 -1.12 3.82
CA ALA A 21 10.03 -1.64 3.91
C ALA A 21 10.74 -1.62 2.54
N ASP A 22 10.05 -2.00 1.47
CA ASP A 22 10.57 -1.95 0.10
C ASP A 22 10.84 -0.49 -0.31
N SER A 23 9.88 0.39 -0.09
CA SER A 23 10.03 1.82 -0.34
C SER A 23 11.25 2.38 0.37
N ARG A 24 11.40 2.12 1.67
CA ARG A 24 12.57 2.59 2.43
C ARG A 24 13.91 2.12 1.84
N ALA A 25 13.94 0.95 1.18
CA ALA A 25 15.13 0.40 0.55
C ALA A 25 15.37 0.93 -0.88
N THR A 26 14.31 1.24 -1.64
CA THR A 26 14.38 1.56 -3.06
C THR A 26 14.35 3.06 -3.37
N MET A 27 13.67 3.88 -2.54
CA MET A 27 13.57 5.33 -2.76
C MET A 27 14.51 6.15 -1.85
N PRO A 28 14.95 7.33 -2.32
CA PRO A 28 15.63 8.33 -1.49
C PRO A 28 14.82 8.72 -0.24
N PRO A 29 15.48 9.09 0.88
CA PRO A 29 14.80 9.42 2.14
C PRO A 29 13.72 10.49 1.99
N HIS A 30 13.99 11.58 1.25
CA HIS A 30 13.03 12.67 1.05
C HIS A 30 11.77 12.26 0.27
N LEU A 31 11.87 11.28 -0.63
CA LEU A 31 10.70 10.73 -1.35
C LEU A 31 9.95 9.74 -0.46
N PHE A 32 10.67 8.98 0.37
CA PHE A 32 10.05 8.11 1.37
C PHE A 32 9.24 8.92 2.38
N ASP A 33 9.81 9.98 2.95
CA ASP A 33 9.10 10.86 3.89
C ASP A 33 7.84 11.47 3.26
N ALA A 34 7.94 11.99 2.02
CA ALA A 34 6.77 12.52 1.30
C ALA A 34 5.70 11.45 1.04
N THR A 35 6.12 10.22 0.74
CA THR A 35 5.21 9.07 0.54
C THR A 35 4.52 8.69 1.85
N MET A 36 5.26 8.62 2.96
CA MET A 36 4.69 8.35 4.28
C MET A 36 3.71 9.44 4.70
N GLU A 37 4.02 10.72 4.45
CA GLU A 37 3.11 11.82 4.73
C GLU A 37 1.78 11.67 3.96
N LEU A 38 1.83 11.30 2.69
CA LEU A 38 0.62 11.05 1.89
C LEU A 38 -0.16 9.81 2.38
N TYR A 39 0.54 8.78 2.86
CA TYR A 39 -0.06 7.56 3.41
C TYR A 39 -0.75 7.83 4.75
N GLU A 40 -0.11 8.56 5.66
CA GLU A 40 -0.67 8.99 6.95
C GLU A 40 -1.88 9.92 6.76
N GLN A 41 -1.88 10.74 5.70
CA GLN A 41 -3.05 11.52 5.27
C GLN A 41 -4.17 10.68 4.63
N GLY A 42 -3.95 9.37 4.41
CA GLY A 42 -4.90 8.48 3.75
C GLY A 42 -5.13 8.81 2.27
N ARG A 43 -4.20 9.54 1.62
CA ARG A 43 -4.30 9.96 0.22
C ARG A 43 -3.75 8.91 -0.74
N ILE A 44 -2.85 8.07 -0.26
CA ILE A 44 -2.32 6.93 -0.99
C ILE A 44 -2.45 5.67 -0.13
N GLU A 45 -2.54 4.53 -0.78
CA GLU A 45 -2.54 3.22 -0.17
C GLU A 45 -1.48 2.36 -0.86
N PRO A 46 -0.84 1.43 -0.13
CA PRO A 46 0.04 0.47 -0.77
C PRO A 46 -0.79 -0.34 -1.79
N ARG A 47 -0.22 -0.60 -2.97
CA ARG A 47 -0.83 -1.45 -4.00
C ARG A 47 0.21 -2.36 -4.64
N LEU A 48 -0.25 -3.51 -5.13
CA LEU A 48 0.58 -4.43 -5.90
C LEU A 48 0.36 -4.14 -7.39
N VAL A 49 1.37 -3.63 -8.07
CA VAL A 49 1.31 -3.30 -9.50
C VAL A 49 2.29 -4.23 -10.21
N ASN A 50 1.79 -5.10 -11.08
CA ASN A 50 2.60 -6.09 -11.82
C ASN A 50 3.48 -7.00 -10.94
N GLY A 51 3.07 -7.24 -9.69
CA GLY A 51 3.83 -8.06 -8.74
C GLY A 51 4.89 -7.29 -7.94
N GLU A 52 5.02 -5.98 -8.15
CA GLU A 52 5.87 -5.09 -7.37
C GLU A 52 5.03 -4.28 -6.37
N TYR A 53 5.58 -4.03 -5.18
CA TYR A 53 4.95 -3.20 -4.18
C TYR A 53 5.12 -1.73 -4.57
N GLY A 54 4.01 -0.99 -4.63
CA GLY A 54 4.01 0.42 -4.96
C GLY A 54 2.91 1.16 -4.19
N TRP A 55 2.62 2.38 -4.65
CA TRP A 55 1.65 3.27 -4.02
C TRP A 55 0.57 3.67 -5.03
N GLY A 56 -0.69 3.42 -4.68
CA GLY A 56 -1.85 3.86 -5.44
C GLY A 56 -2.48 5.07 -4.78
N LEU A 57 -3.01 6.00 -5.57
CA LEU A 57 -3.88 7.04 -5.04
C LEU A 57 -5.14 6.38 -4.47
N VAL A 58 -5.45 6.69 -3.21
CA VAL A 58 -6.77 6.40 -2.65
C VAL A 58 -7.70 7.38 -3.32
N GLY A 59 -8.46 6.89 -4.30
CA GLY A 59 -9.50 7.69 -4.90
C GLY A 59 -10.40 8.20 -3.78
N GLN A 60 -10.55 9.51 -3.65
CA GLN A 60 -11.69 10.09 -2.95
C GLN A 60 -12.93 9.60 -3.70
N GLY A 61 -13.43 8.42 -3.31
CA GLY A 61 -14.72 7.91 -3.75
C GLY A 61 -15.79 8.79 -3.13
N GLY A 62 -16.09 9.91 -3.79
CA GLY A 62 -17.04 10.88 -3.27
C GLY A 62 -17.17 12.14 -4.10
N MET A 63 -17.58 12.02 -5.37
CA MET A 63 -18.34 12.99 -6.17
C MET A 63 -18.36 12.40 -7.59
N ASN A 64 -19.47 11.89 -8.12
CA ASN A 64 -20.73 12.55 -8.48
C ASN A 64 -21.84 11.47 -8.49
N GLY A 65 -23.06 11.65 -7.98
CA GLY A 65 -23.80 12.90 -7.78
C GLY A 65 -24.48 13.29 -9.08
#